data_AF-A0A660T7Z0-F1
#
_entry.id   AF-A0A660T7Z0-F1
#
_cell.length_a   1.000
_cell.length_b   1.000
_cell.length_c   1.000
_cell.angle_alpha   90.00
_cell.angle_beta   90.00
_cell.angle_gamma   90.00
#
_symmetry.space_group_name_H-M   'P 1'
#
loop_
_entity.id
_entity.type
_entity.pdbx_description
1 polymer ?
#
loop_
_entity_poly.entity_id
_entity_poly.type
_entity_poly.pdbx_seq_one_letter_code
_entity_poly.pdbx_strand_id
1 'polypeptide(L)'
;MIKTIDSLKEKGFGVIPPEQYLSDMEESFISIWEKVSSFTMTSVERGYSLFKSVEYIVKNKIPGDFVECGVWKGGSCMLIAMALELFEDTNRKIYLYDTYEGMPKPTEEDVISWNGRSVLEKWEEDNSGIKDNFGSWAVGLEEVKTNISITEYPENNLIFVPGDVALTLKKVKPATIALLRLDTDWYASTVEELEILYPLVVEKGVLIIDDYGHFDGARKAVDEYFENRTILLNRIDYTGRIGIKL
;
A
#
# COMPACT_ATOMS: atom_id res chain seq x y z
N MET A 1 18.17 33.04 18.66
CA MET A 1 17.56 32.50 19.88
C MET A 1 16.61 31.39 19.44
N ILE A 2 16.96 30.13 19.72
CA ILE A 2 16.15 28.97 19.31
C ILE A 2 14.85 29.04 20.13
N LYS A 3 13.71 29.23 19.47
CA LYS A 3 12.40 29.20 20.14
C LYS A 3 12.09 27.75 20.49
N THR A 4 11.85 27.45 21.76
CA THR A 4 11.41 26.12 22.20
C THR A 4 10.00 25.84 21.67
N ILE A 5 9.65 24.56 21.54
CA ILE A 5 8.29 24.10 21.20
C ILE A 5 7.26 24.73 22.14
N ASP A 6 7.57 24.80 23.44
CA ASP A 6 6.71 25.41 24.45
C ASP A 6 6.46 26.89 24.20
N SER A 7 7.50 27.66 23.81
CA SER A 7 7.36 29.08 23.46
C SER A 7 6.47 29.31 22.23
N LEU A 8 6.38 28.33 21.35
CA LEU A 8 5.51 28.38 20.18
C LEU A 8 4.06 27.98 20.53
N LYS A 9 3.88 26.96 21.38
CA LYS A 9 2.56 26.58 21.93
C LYS A 9 1.91 27.71 22.72
N GLU A 10 2.66 28.38 23.61
CA GLU A 10 2.19 29.54 24.39
C GLU A 10 1.73 30.71 23.51
N LYS A 11 2.27 30.80 22.28
CA LYS A 11 1.91 31.82 21.29
C LYS A 11 0.78 31.41 20.36
N GLY A 12 0.15 30.25 20.61
CA GLY A 12 -0.97 29.75 19.82
C GLY A 12 -0.57 29.10 18.49
N PHE A 13 0.72 28.80 18.27
CA PHE A 13 1.13 28.00 17.12
C PHE A 13 0.85 26.52 17.42
N GLY A 14 0.21 25.84 16.47
CA GLY A 14 0.03 24.39 16.50
C GLY A 14 1.38 23.69 16.31
N VAL A 15 2.15 23.56 17.39
CA VAL A 15 3.38 22.77 17.39
C VAL A 15 3.04 21.43 18.01
N ILE A 16 2.64 20.51 17.15
CA ILE A 16 2.44 19.11 17.52
C ILE A 16 3.86 18.53 17.70
N PRO A 17 4.26 18.10 18.90
CA PRO A 17 5.48 17.32 19.05
C PRO A 17 5.38 16.07 18.17
N PRO A 18 6.48 15.44 17.75
CA PRO A 18 6.43 14.18 17.01
C PRO A 18 5.97 13.05 17.94
N GLU A 19 4.72 13.10 18.37
CA GLU A 19 4.00 11.94 18.87
C GLU A 19 3.76 11.03 17.67
N GLN A 20 3.99 9.73 17.86
CA GLN A 20 3.82 8.73 16.81
C GLN A 20 2.37 8.66 16.31
N TYR A 21 1.41 9.06 17.14
CA TYR A 21 -0.01 9.10 16.81
C TYR A 21 -0.54 10.53 16.90
N LEU A 22 -1.34 10.93 15.92
CA LEU A 22 -1.97 12.24 15.87
C LEU A 22 -3.33 12.21 16.59
N SER A 23 -3.75 13.35 17.13
CA SER A 23 -4.98 13.46 17.92
C SER A 23 -6.27 13.21 17.14
N ASP A 24 -6.21 13.18 15.80
CA ASP A 24 -7.31 12.87 14.90
C ASP A 24 -7.40 11.39 14.52
N MET A 25 -6.46 10.55 14.98
CA MET A 25 -6.50 9.10 14.78
C MET A 25 -7.38 8.41 15.83
N GLU A 26 -8.34 7.60 15.38
CA GLU A 26 -9.25 6.88 16.27
C GLU A 26 -8.53 5.80 17.10
N GLU A 27 -8.96 5.60 18.35
CA GLU A 27 -8.44 4.52 19.22
C GLU A 27 -8.58 3.13 18.60
N SER A 28 -9.63 2.92 17.80
CA SER A 28 -9.85 1.66 17.07
C SER A 28 -8.78 1.44 15.99
N PHE A 29 -8.37 2.49 15.27
CA PHE A 29 -7.25 2.42 14.35
C PHE A 29 -5.95 2.14 15.09
N ILE A 30 -5.66 2.88 16.17
CA ILE A 30 -4.41 2.71 16.94
C ILE A 30 -4.29 1.26 17.44
N SER A 31 -5.38 0.69 17.96
CA SER A 31 -5.42 -0.70 18.44
C SER A 31 -5.17 -1.74 17.35
N ILE A 32 -5.60 -1.47 16.10
CA ILE A 32 -5.30 -2.32 14.94
C ILE A 32 -3.85 -2.09 14.50
N TRP A 33 -3.41 -0.84 14.40
CA TRP A 33 -2.08 -0.47 13.97
C TRP A 33 -0.99 -1.11 14.83
N GLU A 34 -1.14 -1.10 16.16
CA GLU A 34 -0.21 -1.74 17.09
C GLU A 34 -0.06 -3.25 16.87
N LYS A 35 -1.07 -3.92 16.30
CA LYS A 35 -1.02 -5.35 15.97
C LYS A 35 -0.35 -5.62 14.63
N VAL A 36 -0.43 -4.67 13.68
CA VAL A 36 -0.01 -4.90 12.28
C VAL A 36 1.29 -4.19 11.90
N SER A 37 1.72 -3.17 12.66
CA SER A 37 2.83 -2.30 12.29
C SER A 37 4.18 -3.02 12.15
N SER A 38 4.39 -4.15 12.84
CA SER A 38 5.59 -4.99 12.67
C SER A 38 5.59 -5.84 11.41
N PHE A 39 4.45 -5.90 10.70
CA PHE A 39 4.22 -6.69 9.47
C PHE A 39 4.06 -5.80 8.23
N THR A 40 4.26 -4.49 8.35
CA THR A 40 4.29 -3.55 7.22
C THR A 40 5.51 -2.64 7.30
N MET A 41 5.99 -2.16 6.14
CA MET A 41 6.99 -1.09 6.04
C MET A 41 6.34 0.29 5.84
N THR A 42 5.01 0.34 5.80
CA THR A 42 4.26 1.58 5.62
C THR A 42 4.33 2.47 6.85
N SER A 43 4.20 3.77 6.62
CA SER A 43 4.09 4.77 7.68
C SER A 43 2.72 4.68 8.37
N VAL A 44 2.61 5.23 9.58
CA VAL A 44 1.32 5.30 10.28
C VAL A 44 0.31 6.12 9.50
N GLU A 45 0.76 7.14 8.75
CA GLU A 45 -0.07 7.97 7.88
C GLU A 45 -0.66 7.17 6.71
N ARG A 46 0.14 6.29 6.09
CA ARG A 46 -0.34 5.35 5.05
C ARG A 46 -1.28 4.31 5.64
N GLY A 47 -0.95 3.73 6.79
CA GLY A 47 -1.84 2.83 7.53
C GLY A 47 -3.19 3.47 7.87
N TYR A 48 -3.17 4.71 8.37
CA TYR A 48 -4.36 5.46 8.71
C TYR A 48 -5.22 5.76 7.48
N SER A 49 -4.58 6.19 6.39
CA SER A 49 -5.27 6.42 5.12
C SER A 49 -5.94 5.16 4.58
N LEU A 50 -5.29 4.00 4.72
CA LEU A 50 -5.85 2.70 4.36
C LEU A 50 -7.06 2.35 5.24
N PHE A 51 -6.96 2.52 6.56
CA PHE A 51 -8.07 2.31 7.49
C PHE A 51 -9.29 3.18 7.15
N LYS A 52 -9.08 4.48 6.90
CA LYS A 52 -10.15 5.41 6.51
C LYS A 52 -10.74 5.08 5.14
N SER A 53 -9.96 4.50 4.24
CA SER A 53 -10.46 4.02 2.95
C SER A 53 -11.41 2.83 3.11
N VAL A 54 -11.07 1.86 3.97
CA VAL A 54 -11.97 0.74 4.32
C VAL A 54 -13.25 1.28 4.95
N GLU A 55 -13.14 2.18 5.94
CA GLU A 55 -14.30 2.79 6.60
C GLU A 55 -15.22 3.50 5.58
N TYR A 56 -14.64 4.31 4.69
CA TYR A 56 -15.36 5.01 3.63
C TYR A 56 -16.11 4.03 2.72
N ILE A 57 -15.46 2.96 2.27
CA ILE A 57 -16.05 1.94 1.39
C ILE A 57 -17.24 1.26 2.06
N VAL A 58 -17.08 0.82 3.32
CA VAL A 58 -18.11 0.11 4.07
C VAL A 58 -19.29 1.04 4.36
N LYS A 59 -19.04 2.24 4.90
CA LYS A 59 -20.10 3.21 5.24
C LYS A 59 -20.92 3.63 4.02
N ASN A 60 -20.28 3.78 2.86
CA ASN A 60 -20.94 4.17 1.62
C ASN A 60 -21.45 3.00 0.78
N LYS A 61 -21.30 1.75 1.27
CA LYS A 61 -21.75 0.52 0.60
C LYS A 61 -21.21 0.38 -0.81
N ILE A 62 -19.94 0.74 -1.00
CA ILE A 62 -19.28 0.67 -2.31
C ILE A 62 -19.03 -0.82 -2.62
N PRO A 63 -19.54 -1.35 -3.76
CA PRO A 63 -19.41 -2.76 -4.10
C PRO A 63 -18.00 -3.11 -4.57
N GLY A 64 -17.64 -4.38 -4.47
CA GLY A 64 -16.35 -4.91 -4.94
C GLY A 64 -15.42 -5.36 -3.83
N ASP A 65 -14.36 -6.04 -4.25
CA ASP A 65 -13.36 -6.67 -3.38
C ASP A 65 -12.18 -5.72 -3.10
N PHE A 66 -11.31 -6.13 -2.19
CA PHE A 66 -10.09 -5.40 -1.82
C PHE A 66 -8.89 -6.08 -2.48
N VAL A 67 -7.97 -5.30 -3.03
CA VAL A 67 -6.80 -5.80 -3.76
C VAL A 67 -5.56 -5.07 -3.29
N GLU A 68 -4.52 -5.85 -3.00
CA GLU A 68 -3.16 -5.37 -2.79
C GLU A 68 -2.19 -6.11 -3.73
N CYS A 69 -1.34 -5.34 -4.40
CA CYS A 69 -0.23 -5.84 -5.22
C CYS A 69 1.09 -5.44 -4.57
N GLY A 70 1.88 -6.43 -4.14
CA GLY A 70 3.01 -6.24 -3.23
C GLY A 70 2.54 -6.23 -1.78
N VAL A 71 2.70 -7.34 -1.07
CA VAL A 71 2.16 -7.56 0.28
C VAL A 71 3.24 -7.67 1.35
N TRP A 72 4.48 -8.01 0.98
CA TRP A 72 5.58 -8.26 1.93
C TRP A 72 5.16 -9.25 3.05
N LYS A 73 5.16 -8.82 4.31
CA LYS A 73 4.71 -9.63 5.47
C LYS A 73 3.19 -9.65 5.66
N GLY A 74 2.44 -8.91 4.85
CA GLY A 74 0.98 -8.87 4.83
C GLY A 74 0.33 -7.83 5.73
N GLY A 75 1.08 -6.93 6.38
CA GLY A 75 0.54 -6.02 7.40
C GLY A 75 -0.57 -5.08 6.90
N SER A 76 -0.47 -4.58 5.66
CA SER A 76 -1.53 -3.76 5.06
C SER A 76 -2.80 -4.59 4.79
N CYS A 77 -2.68 -5.81 4.25
CA CYS A 77 -3.79 -6.76 4.18
C CYS A 77 -4.39 -7.12 5.55
N MET A 78 -3.56 -7.26 6.59
CA MET A 78 -4.03 -7.51 7.95
C MET A 78 -4.85 -6.34 8.48
N LEU A 79 -4.42 -5.11 8.19
CA LEU A 79 -5.15 -3.90 8.53
C LEU A 79 -6.52 -3.87 7.83
N ILE A 80 -6.57 -4.18 6.52
CA ILE A 80 -7.83 -4.27 5.76
C ILE A 80 -8.76 -5.30 6.40
N ALA A 81 -8.26 -6.51 6.68
CA ALA A 81 -9.01 -7.59 7.30
C ALA A 81 -9.63 -7.18 8.65
N MET A 82 -8.81 -6.68 9.59
CA MET A 82 -9.29 -6.25 10.91
C MET A 82 -10.24 -5.05 10.83
N ALA A 83 -10.04 -4.13 9.88
CA ALA A 83 -10.95 -3.01 9.67
C ALA A 83 -12.30 -3.47 9.11
N LEU A 84 -12.32 -4.43 8.17
CA LEU A 84 -13.56 -5.00 7.65
C LEU A 84 -14.35 -5.74 8.74
N GLU A 85 -13.68 -6.43 9.66
CA GLU A 85 -14.34 -7.02 10.83
C GLU A 85 -14.89 -5.97 11.77
N LEU A 86 -14.10 -4.94 12.09
CA LEU A 86 -14.52 -3.82 12.94
C LEU A 86 -15.79 -3.13 12.40
N PHE A 87 -15.90 -3.02 11.07
CA PHE A 87 -17.04 -2.41 10.40
C PHE A 87 -18.12 -3.42 9.95
N GLU A 88 -18.02 -4.68 10.40
CA GLU A 88 -18.99 -5.75 10.17
C GLU A 88 -19.27 -6.08 8.67
N ASP A 89 -18.30 -5.87 7.77
CA ASP A 89 -18.38 -6.21 6.33
C ASP A 89 -17.41 -7.36 5.96
N THR A 90 -17.64 -8.54 6.54
CA THR A 90 -16.76 -9.71 6.39
C THR A 90 -17.06 -10.59 5.17
N ASN A 91 -17.88 -10.11 4.22
CA ASN A 91 -18.23 -10.83 2.99
C ASN A 91 -17.33 -10.49 1.80
N ARG A 92 -16.38 -9.57 1.98
CA ARG A 92 -15.48 -9.09 0.93
C ARG A 92 -14.29 -10.01 0.78
N LYS A 93 -13.83 -10.24 -0.44
CA LYS A 93 -12.54 -10.89 -0.65
C LYS A 93 -11.41 -9.88 -0.55
N ILE A 94 -10.27 -10.35 -0.06
CA ILE A 94 -9.01 -9.64 -0.08
C ILE A 94 -8.08 -10.44 -0.99
N TYR A 95 -7.64 -9.84 -2.09
CA TYR A 95 -6.70 -10.44 -3.02
C TYR A 95 -5.28 -9.96 -2.71
N LEU A 96 -4.37 -10.91 -2.54
CA LEU A 96 -2.99 -10.71 -2.12
C LEU A 96 -2.05 -11.16 -3.23
N TYR A 97 -1.69 -10.24 -4.13
CA TYR A 97 -0.76 -10.50 -5.22
C TYR A 97 0.66 -10.21 -4.77
N ASP A 98 1.54 -11.22 -4.84
CA ASP A 98 2.96 -11.04 -4.54
C ASP A 98 3.75 -12.19 -5.19
N THR A 99 5.04 -11.97 -5.41
CA THR A 99 5.93 -13.06 -5.81
C THR A 99 6.10 -14.07 -4.66
N TYR A 100 6.02 -13.61 -3.41
CA TYR A 100 6.41 -14.30 -2.19
C TYR A 100 7.86 -14.83 -2.22
N GLU A 101 8.67 -14.25 -3.10
CA GLU A 101 10.04 -14.65 -3.42
C GLU A 101 10.98 -13.42 -3.53
N GLY A 102 10.47 -12.22 -3.22
CA GLY A 102 11.20 -10.95 -3.28
C GLY A 102 10.98 -10.18 -4.58
N MET A 103 11.77 -9.13 -4.78
CA MET A 103 11.56 -8.19 -5.89
C MET A 103 12.05 -8.73 -7.23
N PRO A 104 11.26 -8.61 -8.32
CA PRO A 104 11.75 -8.92 -9.67
C PRO A 104 12.84 -7.92 -10.07
N LYS A 105 13.61 -8.25 -11.12
CA LYS A 105 14.70 -7.40 -11.60
C LYS A 105 14.14 -6.04 -12.08
N PRO A 106 14.60 -4.91 -11.53
CA PRO A 106 14.19 -3.57 -11.97
C PRO A 106 14.81 -3.20 -13.33
N THR A 107 14.31 -2.12 -13.91
CA THR A 107 14.71 -1.56 -15.20
C THR A 107 15.37 -0.20 -15.05
N GLU A 108 15.78 0.42 -16.17
CA GLU A 108 16.37 1.77 -16.18
C GLU A 108 15.40 2.87 -15.73
N GLU A 109 14.09 2.61 -15.82
CA GLU A 109 13.04 3.53 -15.37
C GLU A 109 12.97 3.61 -13.83
N ASP A 110 13.51 2.61 -13.14
CA ASP A 110 13.39 2.47 -11.69
C ASP A 110 14.55 3.20 -11.02
N VAL A 111 14.26 4.42 -10.56
CA VAL A 111 15.21 5.34 -9.94
C VAL A 111 14.66 5.83 -8.60
N ILE A 112 15.55 5.94 -7.61
CA ILE A 112 15.22 6.49 -6.29
C ILE A 112 15.11 8.02 -6.41
N SER A 113 13.92 8.54 -6.19
CA SER A 113 13.55 9.92 -6.53
C SER A 113 14.36 10.98 -5.79
N TRP A 114 14.75 10.72 -4.53
CA TRP A 114 15.38 11.72 -3.68
C TRP A 114 16.88 11.92 -3.97
N ASN A 115 17.54 10.97 -4.65
CA ASN A 115 18.98 11.03 -4.95
C ASN A 115 19.35 10.69 -6.40
N GLY A 116 18.39 10.24 -7.23
CA GLY A 116 18.63 9.85 -8.61
C GLY A 116 19.42 8.54 -8.76
N ARG A 117 19.56 7.74 -7.70
CA ARG A 117 20.30 6.47 -7.75
C ARG A 117 19.50 5.42 -8.52
N SER A 118 20.15 4.73 -9.44
CA SER A 118 19.57 3.58 -10.15
C SER A 118 19.22 2.46 -9.16
N VAL A 119 17.97 1.98 -9.22
CA VAL A 119 17.56 0.79 -8.47
C VAL A 119 18.25 -0.45 -9.05
N LEU A 120 18.45 -0.52 -10.37
CA LEU A 120 19.15 -1.62 -11.01
C LEU A 120 20.60 -1.77 -10.52
N GLU A 121 21.36 -0.68 -10.43
CA GLU A 121 22.72 -0.72 -9.87
C GLU A 121 22.71 -1.23 -8.42
N LYS A 122 21.78 -0.71 -7.59
CA LYS A 122 21.61 -1.19 -6.21
C LYS A 122 21.27 -2.68 -6.18
N TRP A 123 20.37 -3.15 -7.05
CA TRP A 123 19.94 -4.54 -7.13
C TRP A 123 21.09 -5.48 -7.55
N GLU A 124 21.98 -5.02 -8.43
CA GLU A 124 23.18 -5.78 -8.82
C GLU A 124 24.23 -5.82 -7.69
N GLU A 125 24.46 -4.71 -6.99
CA GLU A 125 25.30 -4.67 -5.78
C GLU A 125 24.81 -5.63 -4.69
N ASP A 126 23.50 -5.64 -4.47
CA ASP A 126 22.79 -6.46 -3.50
C ASP A 126 22.93 -7.97 -3.77
N ASN A 127 22.86 -8.36 -5.05
CA ASN A 127 23.09 -9.74 -5.49
C ASN A 127 24.57 -10.15 -5.49
N SER A 128 25.49 -9.21 -5.29
CA SER A 128 26.92 -9.48 -5.13
C SER A 128 27.34 -9.85 -3.70
N GLY A 129 26.40 -9.84 -2.74
CA GLY A 129 26.61 -10.31 -1.36
C GLY A 129 26.79 -9.22 -0.30
N ILE A 130 26.35 -7.99 -0.58
CA ILE A 130 26.38 -6.86 0.38
C ILE A 130 25.16 -6.92 1.32
N LYS A 131 25.30 -6.41 2.56
CA LYS A 131 24.22 -6.36 3.56
C LYS A 131 23.15 -5.32 3.19
N ASP A 132 21.89 -5.67 3.43
CA ASP A 132 20.65 -4.90 3.16
C ASP A 132 20.15 -5.00 1.71
N ASN A 133 20.05 -6.24 1.20
CA ASN A 133 19.69 -6.53 -0.18
C ASN A 133 18.18 -6.65 -0.41
N PHE A 134 17.71 -6.43 -1.65
CA PHE A 134 16.30 -6.70 -2.03
C PHE A 134 15.84 -8.13 -1.74
N GLY A 135 16.76 -9.11 -1.69
CA GLY A 135 16.47 -10.48 -1.25
C GLY A 135 16.02 -10.56 0.22
N SER A 136 16.40 -9.61 1.07
CA SER A 136 15.93 -9.53 2.46
C SER A 136 14.45 -9.16 2.59
N TRP A 137 13.84 -8.68 1.50
CA TRP A 137 12.41 -8.39 1.44
C TRP A 137 11.59 -9.61 0.97
N ALA A 138 12.25 -10.71 0.59
CA ALA A 138 11.57 -11.95 0.26
C ALA A 138 10.92 -12.55 1.52
N VAL A 139 9.60 -12.55 1.55
CA VAL A 139 8.80 -13.21 2.59
C VAL A 139 7.99 -14.32 1.93
N GLY A 140 8.18 -15.54 2.39
CA GLY A 140 7.52 -16.71 1.81
C GLY A 140 6.01 -16.74 2.08
N LEU A 141 5.25 -17.33 1.16
CA LEU A 141 3.78 -17.40 1.23
C LEU A 141 3.27 -17.98 2.56
N GLU A 142 3.94 -19.01 3.09
CA GLU A 142 3.54 -19.63 4.35
C GLU A 142 3.75 -18.72 5.57
N GLU A 143 4.77 -17.86 5.54
CA GLU A 143 4.96 -16.84 6.58
C GLU A 143 3.84 -15.78 6.50
N VAL A 144 3.50 -15.31 5.30
CA VAL A 144 2.41 -14.36 5.10
C VAL A 144 1.07 -14.94 5.57
N LYS A 145 0.76 -16.19 5.22
CA LYS A 145 -0.44 -16.89 5.72
C LYS A 145 -0.46 -16.98 7.25
N THR A 146 0.69 -17.29 7.85
CA THR A 146 0.82 -17.34 9.32
C THR A 146 0.53 -15.97 9.94
N ASN A 147 1.09 -14.90 9.39
CA ASN A 147 0.85 -13.54 9.88
C ASN A 147 -0.63 -13.16 9.74
N ILE A 148 -1.25 -13.40 8.59
CA ILE A 148 -2.65 -13.04 8.33
C ILE A 148 -3.61 -13.83 9.20
N SER A 149 -3.29 -15.07 9.58
CA SER A 149 -4.13 -15.88 10.46
C SER A 149 -4.42 -15.24 11.83
N ILE A 150 -3.64 -14.22 12.23
CA ILE A 150 -3.84 -13.40 13.44
C ILE A 150 -5.13 -12.55 13.34
N THR A 151 -5.60 -12.26 12.14
CA THR A 151 -6.73 -11.34 11.88
C THR A 151 -8.10 -11.99 12.04
N GLU A 152 -8.22 -13.30 12.23
CA GLU A 152 -9.49 -14.05 12.32
C GLU A 152 -10.46 -13.91 11.11
N TYR A 153 -10.09 -13.13 10.08
CA TYR A 153 -10.89 -12.92 8.89
C TYR A 153 -11.20 -14.23 8.16
N PRO A 154 -12.40 -14.41 7.57
CA PRO A 154 -12.78 -15.68 6.97
C PRO A 154 -11.78 -16.16 5.92
N GLU A 155 -11.17 -17.34 6.14
CA GLU A 155 -10.10 -17.87 5.29
C GLU A 155 -10.50 -17.99 3.81
N ASN A 156 -11.76 -18.35 3.54
CA ASN A 156 -12.30 -18.44 2.17
C ASN A 156 -12.37 -17.09 1.43
N ASN A 157 -12.22 -15.98 2.16
CA ASN A 157 -12.19 -14.63 1.61
C ASN A 157 -10.77 -14.10 1.42
N LEU A 158 -9.74 -14.84 1.82
CA LEU A 158 -8.34 -14.49 1.61
C LEU A 158 -7.82 -15.20 0.36
N ILE A 159 -7.61 -14.44 -0.72
CA ILE A 159 -7.20 -14.97 -2.01
C ILE A 159 -5.72 -14.67 -2.23
N PHE A 160 -4.87 -15.61 -1.84
CA PHE A 160 -3.43 -15.55 -2.08
C PHE A 160 -3.12 -15.87 -3.54
N VAL A 161 -2.39 -14.98 -4.22
CA VAL A 161 -2.03 -15.14 -5.64
C VAL A 161 -0.50 -15.11 -5.78
N PRO A 162 0.18 -16.25 -5.64
CA PRO A 162 1.63 -16.30 -5.72
C PRO A 162 2.17 -16.26 -7.15
N GLY A 163 3.20 -15.45 -7.33
CA GLY A 163 3.99 -15.32 -8.56
C GLY A 163 4.10 -13.89 -9.03
N ASP A 164 4.82 -13.70 -10.14
CA ASP A 164 4.94 -12.38 -10.79
C ASP A 164 3.55 -11.75 -11.01
N VAL A 165 3.36 -10.56 -10.43
CA VAL A 165 2.07 -9.86 -10.40
C VAL A 165 1.56 -9.60 -11.83
N ALA A 166 2.43 -9.14 -12.73
CA ALA A 166 2.06 -8.86 -14.12
C ALA A 166 1.60 -10.12 -14.88
N LEU A 167 2.11 -11.30 -14.51
CA LEU A 167 1.69 -12.58 -15.08
C LEU A 167 0.43 -13.15 -14.43
N THR A 168 0.30 -13.02 -13.11
CA THR A 168 -0.80 -13.63 -12.35
C THR A 168 -2.12 -12.88 -12.51
N LEU A 169 -2.09 -11.55 -12.67
CA LEU A 169 -3.27 -10.70 -12.94
C LEU A 169 -4.04 -11.09 -14.20
N LYS A 170 -3.35 -11.68 -15.19
CA LYS A 170 -3.96 -12.20 -16.42
C LYS A 170 -4.87 -13.40 -16.15
N LYS A 171 -4.62 -14.13 -15.06
CA LYS A 171 -5.27 -15.40 -14.72
C LYS A 171 -6.28 -15.28 -13.59
N VAL A 172 -5.89 -14.64 -12.49
CA VAL A 172 -6.70 -14.51 -11.28
C VAL A 172 -6.95 -13.03 -11.03
N LYS A 173 -8.22 -12.61 -11.05
CA LYS A 173 -8.64 -11.24 -10.76
C LYS A 173 -10.04 -11.21 -10.16
N PRO A 174 -10.35 -10.25 -9.29
CA PRO A 174 -11.72 -10.00 -8.86
C PRO A 174 -12.60 -9.58 -10.04
N ALA A 175 -13.92 -9.69 -9.85
CA ALA A 175 -14.87 -9.18 -10.83
C ALA A 175 -14.98 -7.64 -10.78
N THR A 176 -14.93 -7.08 -9.57
CA THR A 176 -15.04 -5.64 -9.28
C THR A 176 -14.22 -5.31 -8.05
N ILE A 177 -13.64 -4.12 -7.99
CA ILE A 177 -12.73 -3.69 -6.92
C ILE A 177 -13.28 -2.44 -6.24
N ALA A 178 -13.40 -2.48 -4.91
CA ALA A 178 -13.74 -1.32 -4.09
C ALA A 178 -12.49 -0.56 -3.63
N LEU A 179 -11.40 -1.29 -3.33
CA LEU A 179 -10.10 -0.75 -2.95
C LEU A 179 -9.00 -1.42 -3.75
N LEU A 180 -8.22 -0.62 -4.48
CA LEU A 180 -7.01 -1.06 -5.17
C LEU A 180 -5.80 -0.37 -4.54
N ARG A 181 -4.89 -1.13 -3.94
CA ARG A 181 -3.60 -0.65 -3.43
C ARG A 181 -2.45 -1.25 -4.24
N LEU A 182 -1.63 -0.39 -4.84
CA LEU A 182 -0.47 -0.77 -5.65
C LEU A 182 0.83 -0.44 -4.88
N ASP A 183 1.67 -1.45 -4.69
CA ASP A 183 2.86 -1.42 -3.82
C ASP A 183 3.96 -2.39 -4.33
N THR A 184 4.19 -2.41 -5.65
CA THR A 184 5.21 -3.26 -6.29
C THR A 184 6.46 -2.50 -6.75
N ASP A 185 6.57 -1.22 -6.40
CA ASP A 185 7.70 -0.29 -6.63
C ASP A 185 8.06 0.04 -8.08
N TRP A 186 8.00 -0.93 -8.99
CA TRP A 186 8.58 -0.82 -10.32
C TRP A 186 7.61 -0.26 -11.35
N TYR A 187 8.18 0.42 -12.35
CA TYR A 187 7.47 0.92 -13.51
C TYR A 187 6.66 -0.19 -14.19
N ALA A 188 7.30 -1.32 -14.50
CA ALA A 188 6.69 -2.37 -15.31
C ALA A 188 5.48 -3.04 -14.62
N SER A 189 5.57 -3.32 -13.32
CA SER A 189 4.46 -3.89 -12.56
C SER A 189 3.34 -2.87 -12.38
N THR A 190 3.68 -1.61 -12.05
CA THR A 190 2.70 -0.52 -11.90
C THR A 190 1.89 -0.30 -13.18
N VAL A 191 2.54 -0.32 -14.36
CA VAL A 191 1.85 -0.22 -15.66
C VAL A 191 0.84 -1.35 -15.84
N GLU A 192 1.26 -2.60 -15.65
CA GLU A 192 0.39 -3.75 -15.87
C GLU A 192 -0.78 -3.79 -14.86
N GLU A 193 -0.51 -3.45 -13.61
CA GLU A 193 -1.51 -3.33 -12.55
C GLU A 193 -2.57 -2.28 -12.90
N LEU A 194 -2.17 -1.08 -13.33
CA LEU A 194 -3.11 -0.03 -13.73
C LEU A 194 -3.92 -0.42 -14.97
N GLU A 195 -3.29 -0.99 -15.99
CA GLU A 195 -3.98 -1.42 -17.21
C GLU A 195 -5.01 -2.54 -16.94
N ILE A 196 -4.72 -3.49 -16.04
CA ILE A 196 -5.61 -4.61 -15.75
C ILE A 196 -6.63 -4.30 -14.66
N LEU A 197 -6.20 -3.71 -13.53
CA LEU A 197 -7.01 -3.62 -12.31
C LEU A 197 -7.79 -2.31 -12.20
N TYR A 198 -7.24 -1.18 -12.63
CA TYR A 198 -7.95 0.10 -12.52
C TYR A 198 -9.30 0.13 -13.28
N PRO A 199 -9.45 -0.51 -14.46
CA PRO A 199 -10.75 -0.66 -15.11
C PRO A 199 -11.79 -1.40 -14.25
N LEU A 200 -11.35 -2.33 -13.37
CA LEU A 200 -12.21 -3.12 -12.49
C LEU A 200 -12.59 -2.38 -11.20
N VAL A 201 -11.88 -1.29 -10.86
CA VAL A 201 -12.27 -0.41 -9.76
C VAL A 201 -13.63 0.19 -10.09
N VAL A 202 -14.59 0.09 -9.18
CA VAL A 202 -15.93 0.65 -9.39
C VAL A 202 -15.92 2.17 -9.27
N GLU A 203 -16.92 2.85 -9.81
CA GLU A 203 -17.16 4.27 -9.50
C GLU A 203 -17.18 4.48 -7.98
N LYS A 204 -16.54 5.56 -7.52
CA LYS A 204 -16.32 5.91 -6.10
C LYS A 204 -15.37 4.98 -5.36
N GLY A 205 -14.84 3.93 -6.00
CA GLY A 205 -13.79 3.08 -5.46
C GLY A 205 -12.49 3.83 -5.22
N VAL A 206 -11.66 3.28 -4.34
CA VAL A 206 -10.42 3.90 -3.88
C VAL A 206 -9.23 3.30 -4.63
N LEU A 207 -8.32 4.15 -5.10
CA LEU A 207 -6.99 3.80 -5.57
C LEU A 207 -5.95 4.36 -4.60
N ILE A 208 -5.02 3.52 -4.15
CA ILE A 208 -3.84 3.90 -3.37
C ILE A 208 -2.60 3.51 -4.17
N ILE A 209 -1.67 4.45 -4.33
CA ILE A 209 -0.33 4.19 -4.89
C ILE A 209 0.66 4.44 -3.77
N ASP A 210 1.39 3.40 -3.36
CA ASP A 210 2.24 3.48 -2.19
C ASP A 210 3.52 4.29 -2.45
N ASP A 211 4.18 4.03 -3.58
CA ASP A 211 5.51 4.56 -3.85
C ASP A 211 5.65 5.60 -4.96
N TYR A 212 4.56 6.33 -5.23
CA TYR A 212 4.53 7.41 -6.23
C TYR A 212 5.59 8.49 -5.99
N GLY A 213 5.95 8.79 -4.73
CA GLY A 213 6.97 9.80 -4.44
C GLY A 213 8.38 9.24 -4.26
N HIS A 214 8.53 7.93 -4.00
CA HIS A 214 9.80 7.29 -3.70
C HIS A 214 10.50 6.76 -4.95
N PHE A 215 9.76 6.10 -5.86
CA PHE A 215 10.30 5.54 -7.10
C PHE A 215 9.79 6.31 -8.33
N ASP A 216 10.71 6.84 -9.13
CA ASP A 216 10.36 7.59 -10.34
C ASP A 216 9.69 6.69 -11.39
N GLY A 217 10.03 5.40 -11.43
CA GLY A 217 9.37 4.41 -12.27
C GLY A 217 7.88 4.27 -11.96
N ALA A 218 7.52 4.04 -10.69
CA ALA A 218 6.12 4.01 -10.25
C ALA A 218 5.39 5.32 -10.57
N ARG A 219 6.02 6.47 -10.30
CA ARG A 219 5.48 7.80 -10.62
C ARG A 219 5.17 7.94 -12.12
N LYS A 220 6.14 7.61 -12.97
CA LYS A 220 6.04 7.69 -14.43
C LYS A 220 4.90 6.82 -14.95
N ALA A 221 4.80 5.57 -14.49
CA ALA A 221 3.74 4.65 -14.88
C ALA A 221 2.34 5.22 -14.55
N VAL A 222 2.19 5.79 -13.35
CA VAL A 222 0.93 6.44 -12.93
C VAL A 222 0.63 7.67 -13.77
N ASP A 223 1.61 8.55 -13.97
CA ASP A 223 1.43 9.80 -14.72
C ASP A 223 1.06 9.53 -16.18
N GLU A 224 1.71 8.56 -16.84
CA GLU A 224 1.37 8.14 -18.20
C GLU A 224 -0.02 7.53 -18.28
N TYR A 225 -0.40 6.67 -17.32
CA TYR A 225 -1.74 6.09 -17.30
C TYR A 225 -2.82 7.15 -17.11
N PHE A 226 -2.59 8.17 -16.29
CA PHE A 226 -3.58 9.21 -16.01
C PHE A 226 -3.51 10.46 -16.90
N GLU A 227 -2.56 10.55 -17.83
CA GLU A 227 -2.38 11.72 -18.71
C GLU A 227 -3.69 12.18 -19.39
N ASN A 228 -4.51 11.22 -19.82
CA ASN A 228 -5.79 11.46 -20.51
C ASN A 228 -7.02 11.03 -19.69
N ARG A 229 -6.87 10.87 -18.37
CA ARG A 229 -7.93 10.41 -17.46
C ARG A 229 -8.05 11.35 -16.27
N THR A 230 -9.27 11.68 -15.86
CA THR A 230 -9.47 12.59 -14.72
C THR A 230 -9.40 11.83 -13.39
N ILE A 231 -8.43 12.19 -12.56
CA ILE A 231 -8.33 11.74 -11.17
C ILE A 231 -7.65 12.84 -10.35
N LEU A 232 -8.04 12.99 -9.09
CA LEU A 232 -7.27 13.76 -8.12
C LEU A 232 -6.49 12.78 -7.23
N LEU A 233 -5.18 12.70 -7.44
CA LEU A 233 -4.27 11.94 -6.58
C LEU A 233 -3.80 12.82 -5.42
N ASN A 234 -4.55 12.76 -4.32
CA ASN A 234 -4.19 13.46 -3.09
C ASN A 234 -2.98 12.81 -2.42
N ARG A 235 -2.13 13.64 -1.83
CA ARG A 235 -0.95 13.20 -1.08
C ARG A 235 -1.35 12.62 0.27
N ILE A 236 -0.79 11.46 0.62
CA ILE A 236 -0.88 10.87 1.96
C ILE A 236 0.29 11.38 2.80
N ASP A 237 1.50 11.00 2.41
CA ASP A 237 2.76 11.39 3.05
C ASP A 237 3.79 11.80 1.98
N TYR A 238 5.09 11.65 2.24
CA TYR A 238 6.12 11.99 1.25
C TYR A 238 6.00 11.18 -0.05
N THR A 239 5.51 9.93 0.02
CA THR A 239 5.48 9.00 -1.10
C THR A 239 4.06 8.61 -1.54
N GLY A 240 3.18 8.27 -0.59
CA GLY A 240 1.87 7.72 -0.89
C GLY A 240 0.91 8.70 -1.57
N ARG A 241 0.06 8.18 -2.46
CA ARG A 241 -1.06 8.90 -3.08
C ARG A 241 -2.36 8.11 -2.94
N ILE A 242 -3.47 8.83 -2.83
CA ILE A 242 -4.81 8.27 -2.81
C ILE A 242 -5.73 9.03 -3.75
N GLY A 243 -6.58 8.31 -4.47
CA GLY A 243 -7.60 8.88 -5.35
C GLY A 243 -8.91 8.13 -5.25
N ILE A 244 -10.01 8.83 -5.56
CA ILE A 244 -11.33 8.23 -5.74
C ILE A 244 -11.61 8.17 -7.24
N LYS A 245 -12.03 7.01 -7.74
CA LYS A 245 -12.48 6.86 -9.11
C LYS A 245 -13.79 7.62 -9.30
N LEU A 246 -13.83 8.50 -10.29
CA LEU A 246 -15.01 9.32 -10.62
C LEU A 246 -16.07 8.52 -11.37
#